data_AF-A0A0M8QMH6-F1
#
_entry.id   AF-A0A0M8QMH6-F1
#
_cell.length_a   1.000
_cell.length_b   1.000
_cell.length_c   1.000
_cell.angle_alpha   90.00
_cell.angle_beta   90.00
_cell.angle_gamma   90.00
#
_symmetry.space_group_name_H-M   'P 1'
#
loop_
_entity.id
_entity.type
_entity.pdbx_description
1 polymer ?
#
loop_
_entity_poly.entity_id
_entity_poly.type
_entity_poly.pdbx_seq_one_letter_code
_entity_poly.pdbx_strand_id
1 'polypeptide(L)' 'MAGRGRGVFRNGDAPAVVAQAIVAAATDTKPKPRYTAGPLAGRARVLRRLAPAGVFDQQIRKMNRLAG' A
#
# COMPACT_ATOMS: atom_id res chain seq x y z
N MET A 1 -28.96 1.86 -2.39
CA MET A 1 -28.20 1.35 -1.22
C MET A 1 -27.03 0.47 -1.72
N ALA A 2 -25.93 1.08 -2.16
CA ALA A 2 -24.81 0.35 -2.78
C ALA A 2 -23.64 0.18 -1.79
N GLY A 3 -23.30 -1.09 -1.53
CA GLY A 3 -21.99 -1.63 -1.16
C GLY A 3 -21.08 -0.86 -0.18
N ARG A 4 -21.20 -1.13 1.12
CA ARG A 4 -20.08 -0.88 2.07
C ARG A 4 -18.91 -1.82 1.74
N GLY A 5 -17.91 -1.33 1.03
CA GLY A 5 -16.66 -2.04 0.70
C GLY A 5 -16.02 -2.66 1.94
N ARG A 6 -15.78 -3.97 1.90
CA ARG A 6 -15.16 -4.79 2.96
C ARG A 6 -13.83 -5.34 2.46
N GLY A 7 -12.98 -4.47 1.92
CA GLY A 7 -11.65 -4.83 1.48
C GLY A 7 -10.67 -5.02 2.63
N VAL A 8 -9.54 -5.68 2.38
CA VAL A 8 -8.47 -5.96 3.36
C VAL A 8 -7.87 -4.68 3.96
N PHE A 9 -8.08 -3.52 3.30
CA PHE A 9 -7.55 -2.21 3.71
C PHE A 9 -8.51 -1.35 4.57
N ARG A 10 -9.54 -1.93 5.20
CA ARG A 10 -10.49 -1.14 6.03
C ARG A 10 -9.80 -0.33 7.13
N ASN A 11 -8.71 -0.89 7.68
CA ASN A 11 -7.84 -0.22 8.62
C ASN A 11 -6.46 -0.14 7.94
N GLY A 12 -6.00 1.07 7.63
CA GLY A 12 -4.63 1.29 7.14
C GLY A 12 -3.59 0.99 8.22
N ASP A 13 -2.32 1.29 7.93
CA ASP A 13 -1.29 1.24 8.96
C ASP A 13 -1.62 2.21 10.10
N ALA A 14 -1.20 1.87 11.32
CA ALA A 14 -1.38 2.73 12.47
C ALA A 14 -0.70 4.11 12.22
N PRO A 15 -1.29 5.23 12.68
CA PRO A 15 -0.72 6.56 12.46
C PRO A 15 0.75 6.70 12.90
N ALA A 16 1.13 5.98 13.96
CA ALA A 16 2.52 5.96 14.44
C ALA A 16 3.51 5.40 13.38
N VAL A 17 3.11 4.40 12.60
CA VAL A 17 3.93 3.82 11.53
C VAL A 17 4.11 4.82 10.39
N VAL A 18 3.05 5.56 10.06
CA VAL A 18 3.09 6.61 9.04
C VAL A 18 3.99 7.77 9.50
N ALA A 19 3.86 8.19 10.77
CA ALA A 19 4.70 9.23 11.35
C ALA A 19 6.19 8.88 11.28
N GLN A 20 6.56 7.62 11.58
CA GLN A 20 7.94 7.15 11.43
C GLN A 20 8.44 7.26 9.99
N ALA A 21 7.62 6.89 9.00
CA ALA A 21 7.98 7.01 7.59
C ALA A 21 8.16 8.49 7.16
N ILE A 22 7.35 9.40 7.69
CA ILE A 22 7.46 10.85 7.42
C ILE A 22 8.74 11.41 8.04
N VAL A 23 9.02 11.09 9.31
CA VAL A 23 10.25 11.53 9.99
C VAL A 23 11.47 11.03 9.21
N ALA A 24 11.50 9.75 8.84
CA ALA A 24 12.58 9.19 8.04
C ALA A 24 12.77 9.93 6.71
N ALA A 25 11.68 10.28 6.02
CA ALA A 25 11.74 11.04 4.78
C ALA A 25 12.27 12.48 4.97
N ALA A 26 11.92 13.12 6.09
CA ALA A 26 12.33 14.48 6.41
C ALA A 26 13.80 14.57 6.89
N THR A 27 14.33 13.51 7.51
CA THR A 27 15.68 13.50 8.09
C THR A 27 16.75 12.82 7.23
N ASP A 28 16.36 12.11 6.17
CA ASP A 28 17.32 11.42 5.31
C ASP A 28 18.22 12.42 4.58
N THR A 29 19.54 12.24 4.68
CA THR A 29 20.53 13.12 4.02
C THR A 29 20.47 13.05 2.50
N LYS A 30 19.90 11.98 1.96
CA LYS A 30 19.61 11.78 0.54
C LYS A 30 18.17 11.25 0.39
N PRO A 31 17.16 12.13 0.37
CA PRO A 31 15.76 11.74 0.35
C PRO A 31 15.42 10.84 -0.85
N LYS A 32 14.76 9.71 -0.58
CA LYS A 32 14.29 8.80 -1.62
C LYS A 32 12.98 9.32 -2.21
N PRO A 33 12.72 9.09 -3.51
CA PRO A 33 11.44 9.48 -4.11
C PRO A 33 10.21 8.80 -3.50
N ARG A 34 10.38 7.68 -2.79
CA ARG A 34 9.27 6.89 -2.21
C ARG A 34 9.69 6.26 -0.87
N TYR A 35 8.91 6.54 0.18
CA TYR A 35 8.98 5.89 1.49
C TYR A 35 7.69 5.09 1.70
N THR A 36 7.80 3.78 1.93
CA THR A 36 6.64 2.93 2.20
C THR A 36 6.41 2.85 3.70
N ALA A 37 5.21 3.19 4.16
CA ALA A 37 4.81 2.95 5.55
C ALA A 37 4.44 1.48 5.71
N GLY A 38 5.00 0.84 6.73
CA GLY A 38 4.65 -0.53 7.10
C GLY A 38 5.12 -1.63 6.11
N PRO A 39 5.08 -2.90 6.57
CA PRO A 39 5.58 -4.04 5.80
C PRO A 39 4.69 -4.40 4.61
N LEU A 40 3.38 -4.13 4.67
CA LEU A 40 2.45 -4.45 3.58
C LEU A 40 2.70 -3.54 2.36
N ALA A 41 2.91 -2.24 2.56
CA ALA A 41 3.21 -1.33 1.45
C ALA A 41 4.57 -1.64 0.81
N GLY A 42 5.56 -2.06 1.61
CA GLY A 42 6.85 -2.54 1.12
C GLY A 42 6.71 -3.76 0.20
N ARG A 43 5.94 -4.77 0.64
CA ARG A 43 5.65 -5.97 -0.16
C ARG A 43 4.87 -5.63 -1.43
N ALA A 44 3.87 -4.74 -1.34
CA ALA A 44 3.11 -4.29 -2.50
C ALA A 44 4.00 -3.59 -3.54
N ARG A 45 4.98 -2.79 -3.11
CA ARG A 45 5.96 -2.15 -4.00
C ARG A 45 6.80 -3.18 -4.76
N VAL A 46 7.23 -4.25 -4.08
CA VAL A 46 8.00 -5.34 -4.69
C VAL A 46 7.12 -6.12 -5.67
N LEU A 47 5.93 -6.53 -5.25
CA LEU A 47 4.99 -7.27 -6.10
C LEU A 47 4.62 -6.49 -7.36
N ARG A 48 4.34 -5.19 -7.26
CA ARG A 48 4.06 -4.35 -8.44
C ARG A 48 5.22 -4.32 -9.45
N ARG A 49 6.45 -4.52 -8.98
CA ARG A 49 7.64 -4.50 -9.84
C ARG A 49 7.92 -5.86 -10.49
N LEU A 50 7.50 -6.95 -9.87
CA LEU A 50 7.85 -8.31 -10.28
C LEU A 50 6.68 -9.09 -10.88
N ALA A 51 5.45 -8.79 -10.48
CA ALA A 51 4.27 -9.48 -10.96
C ALA A 51 3.82 -8.94 -12.33
N PRO A 52 3.27 -9.78 -13.21
CA PRO A 52 2.57 -9.33 -14.40
C PRO A 52 1.43 -8.39 -14.05
N ALA A 53 1.30 -7.29 -14.79
CA ALA A 53 0.36 -6.20 -14.49
C ALA A 53 -1.08 -6.70 -14.29
N GLY A 54 -1.57 -7.59 -15.17
CA GLY A 54 -2.93 -8.14 -15.08
C GLY A 54 -3.19 -8.94 -13.79
N VAL A 55 -2.21 -9.71 -13.34
CA VAL A 55 -2.33 -10.54 -12.12
C VAL A 55 -2.31 -9.66 -10.87
N PHE A 56 -1.39 -8.68 -10.82
CA PHE A 56 -1.31 -7.71 -9.72
C PHE A 56 -2.63 -6.95 -9.58
N ASP A 57 -3.13 -6.41 -10.68
CA ASP A 57 -4.37 -5.64 -10.72
C ASP A 57 -5.60 -6.44 -10.30
N GLN A 58 -5.71 -7.68 -10.79
CA GLN A 58 -6.82 -8.57 -10.42
C GLN A 58 -6.81 -8.88 -8.92
N GLN A 59 -5.62 -9.11 -8.35
CA GLN A 59 -5.49 -9.36 -6.91
C GLN A 59 -5.85 -8.12 -6.08
N ILE A 60 -5.44 -6.93 -6.48
CA ILE A 60 -5.82 -5.67 -5.81
C ILE A 60 -7.34 -5.45 -5.88
N ARG A 61 -7.96 -5.67 -7.04
CA ARG A 61 -9.42 -5.57 -7.20
C ARG A 61 -10.15 -6.54 -6.28
N LYS A 62 -9.70 -7.81 -6.25
CA LYS A 62 -10.25 -8.84 -5.36
C LYS A 62 -10.13 -8.47 -3.87
N MET A 63 -8.95 -8.02 -3.44
CA MET A 63 -8.71 -7.58 -2.05
C MET A 63 -9.57 -6.38 -1.65
N ASN A 64 -9.94 -5.53 -2.60
CA ASN A 64 -10.77 -4.35 -2.35
C ASN A 64 -12.27 -4.57 -2.64
N ARG A 65 -12.66 -5.78 -3.07
CA ARG A 65 -14.02 -6.10 -3.52
C ARG A 65 -14.53 -5.16 -4.62
N LEU A 66 -13.62 -4.77 -5.52
CA LEU A 66 -13.96 -4.02 -6.72
C LEU A 66 -14.41 -5.01 -7.80
N ALA A 67 -15.31 -4.58 -8.70
CA ALA A 67 -15.70 -5.40 -9.85
C ALA A 67 -14.46 -5.76 -10.67
N GLY A 68 -14.41 -7.03 -11.11
CA GLY A 68 -13.24 -7.64 -11.76
C GLY A 68 -12.86 -6.99 -13.07
#